data_AF-A0A9Q2NWZ7-F1
#
_entry.id   AF-A0A9Q2NWZ7-F1
#
_cell.length_a   1.000
_cell.length_b   1.000
_cell.length_c   1.000
_cell.angle_alpha   90.00
_cell.angle_beta   90.00
_cell.angle_gamma   90.00
#
_symmetry.space_group_name_H-M   'P 1'
#
loop_
_entity.id
_entity.type
_entity.pdbx_description
1 polymer ?
#
loop_
_entity_poly.entity_id
_entity_poly.type
_entity_poly.pdbx_seq_one_letter_code
_entity_poly.pdbx_strand_id
1 'polypeptide(L)'
;MTFLPDQRIGTGADLQPGQVLARGVCRHLASHGFSVIEEFVPERGLRVDVMALGPKGEIWVVECKSSRADFQSDQKWEGYLDWCDRYFWAVDLDFPSELLPAESGLIIADGYDAEIVRMAPEDKLAGARRNALIRKFATHAARRLHALRDPEAQLSAWA
;
A
#
# COMPACT_ATOMS: atom_id res chain seq x y z
N MET A 1 -37.62 -8.20 6.88
CA MET A 1 -37.00 -6.90 7.20
C MET A 1 -35.50 -7.10 7.05
N THR A 2 -35.02 -6.99 5.81
CA THR A 2 -33.67 -7.40 5.43
C THR A 2 -32.77 -6.16 5.51
N PHE A 3 -31.76 -6.21 6.37
CA PHE A 3 -30.71 -5.20 6.43
C PHE A 3 -29.86 -5.34 5.16
N LEU A 4 -29.91 -4.33 4.27
CA LEU A 4 -28.90 -4.12 3.25
C LEU A 4 -27.68 -3.49 3.96
N PRO A 5 -26.46 -4.05 3.85
CA PRO A 5 -25.28 -3.31 4.27
C PRO A 5 -25.10 -2.11 3.33
N ASP A 6 -24.96 -0.94 3.93
CA ASP A 6 -24.70 0.36 3.30
C ASP A 6 -23.37 0.28 2.51
N GLN A 7 -23.43 -0.10 1.24
CA GLN A 7 -22.27 -0.06 0.33
C GLN A 7 -22.11 1.37 -0.21
N ARG A 8 -21.73 2.29 0.66
CA ARG A 8 -21.20 3.58 0.20
C ARG A 8 -19.78 3.34 -0.27
N ILE A 9 -19.56 3.47 -1.58
CA ILE A 9 -18.24 3.83 -2.09
C ILE A 9 -17.96 5.21 -1.49
N GLY A 10 -17.14 5.26 -0.45
CA GLY A 10 -16.84 6.49 0.28
C GLY A 10 -16.43 7.59 -0.68
N THR A 11 -17.16 8.71 -0.65
CA THR A 11 -16.62 9.95 -1.21
C THR A 11 -15.35 10.31 -0.42
N GLY A 12 -14.42 11.09 -0.99
CA GLY A 12 -13.14 11.41 -0.31
C GLY A 12 -13.26 12.06 1.08
N ALA A 13 -14.48 12.39 1.52
CA ALA A 13 -14.80 12.86 2.87
C ALA A 13 -14.74 11.78 3.98
N ASP A 14 -14.72 10.48 3.64
CA ASP A 14 -14.79 9.37 4.63
C ASP A 14 -13.48 8.57 4.79
N LEU A 15 -12.35 9.06 4.26
CA LEU A 15 -11.08 8.33 4.35
C LEU A 15 -10.45 8.46 5.75
N GLN A 16 -9.97 7.33 6.28
CA GLN A 16 -9.12 7.34 7.47
C GLN A 16 -7.77 8.00 7.17
N PRO A 17 -7.07 8.58 8.17
CA PRO A 17 -5.80 9.28 7.94
C PRO A 17 -4.75 8.49 7.14
N GLY A 18 -4.55 7.19 7.45
CA GLY A 18 -3.63 6.34 6.67
C GLY A 18 -4.07 6.15 5.20
N GLN A 19 -5.38 6.07 4.94
CA GLN A 19 -5.93 5.97 3.58
C GLN A 19 -5.78 7.28 2.79
N VAL A 20 -5.79 8.42 3.47
CA VAL A 20 -5.48 9.73 2.86
C VAL A 20 -4.05 9.71 2.31
N LEU A 21 -3.08 9.27 3.11
CA LEU A 21 -1.68 9.12 2.66
C LEU A 21 -1.55 8.10 1.51
N ALA A 22 -2.16 6.93 1.65
CA ALA A 22 -2.14 5.89 0.63
C ALA A 22 -2.67 6.39 -0.72
N ARG A 23 -3.70 7.26 -0.71
CA ARG A 23 -4.23 7.89 -1.93
C ARG A 23 -3.18 8.77 -2.62
N GLY A 24 -2.46 9.62 -1.89
CA GLY A 24 -1.38 10.44 -2.44
C GLY A 24 -0.25 9.58 -3.01
N VAL A 25 0.20 8.59 -2.24
CA VAL A 25 1.22 7.61 -2.65
C VAL A 25 0.81 6.91 -3.95
N CYS A 26 -0.41 6.38 -4.02
CA CYS A 26 -0.92 5.68 -5.18
C CYS A 26 -0.96 6.57 -6.43
N ARG A 27 -1.36 7.84 -6.29
CA ARG A 27 -1.35 8.82 -7.39
C ARG A 27 0.06 9.10 -7.88
N HIS A 28 0.98 9.38 -6.96
CA HIS A 28 2.38 9.67 -7.28
C HIS A 28 3.05 8.49 -8.00
N LEU A 29 2.92 7.28 -7.47
CA LEU A 29 3.53 6.10 -8.08
C LEU A 29 2.89 5.77 -9.45
N ALA A 30 1.57 5.91 -9.58
CA ALA A 30 0.89 5.72 -10.85
C ALA A 30 1.34 6.73 -11.92
N SER A 31 1.58 8.00 -11.55
CA SER A 31 2.10 9.01 -12.49
C SER A 31 3.52 8.70 -12.97
N HIS A 32 4.26 7.85 -12.24
CA HIS A 32 5.59 7.36 -12.58
C HIS A 32 5.58 5.94 -13.19
N GLY A 33 4.41 5.44 -13.62
CA GLY A 33 4.29 4.19 -14.37
C GLY A 33 4.22 2.92 -13.52
N PHE A 34 4.03 3.03 -12.20
CA PHE A 34 3.73 1.89 -11.34
C PHE A 34 2.24 1.53 -11.39
N SER A 35 1.93 0.25 -11.23
CA SER A 35 0.59 -0.20 -10.84
C SER A 35 0.54 -0.33 -9.33
N VAL A 36 -0.58 0.04 -8.70
CA VAL A 36 -0.68 0.08 -7.22
C VAL A 36 -1.92 -0.64 -6.72
N ILE A 37 -1.82 -1.18 -5.52
CA ILE A 37 -2.92 -1.80 -4.76
C ILE A 37 -2.69 -1.51 -3.28
N GLU A 38 -3.76 -1.07 -2.62
CA GLU A 38 -3.78 -0.85 -1.18
C GLU A 38 -4.04 -2.17 -0.41
N GLU A 39 -3.74 -2.26 0.88
CA GLU A 39 -4.18 -3.35 1.76
C GLU A 39 -3.82 -4.76 1.21
N PHE A 40 -2.57 -4.94 0.80
CA PHE A 40 -2.11 -6.17 0.16
C PHE A 40 -1.57 -7.16 1.20
N VAL A 41 -1.92 -8.44 1.06
CA VAL A 41 -1.45 -9.50 1.95
C VAL A 41 -0.33 -10.25 1.23
N PRO A 42 0.97 -10.05 1.51
CA PRO A 42 2.03 -10.82 0.84
C PRO A 42 2.03 -12.27 1.30
N GLU A 43 1.89 -12.50 2.61
CA GLU A 43 1.88 -13.80 3.27
C GLU A 43 0.80 -13.81 4.36
N ARG A 44 0.34 -15.00 4.78
CA ARG A 44 -0.69 -15.09 5.81
C ARG A 44 -0.21 -14.43 7.11
N GLY A 45 -1.01 -13.51 7.64
CA GLY A 45 -0.70 -12.77 8.87
C GLY A 45 0.08 -11.48 8.65
N LEU A 46 0.43 -11.15 7.40
CA LEU A 46 1.00 -9.86 7.02
C LEU A 46 0.01 -9.09 6.17
N ARG A 47 0.02 -7.76 6.28
CA ARG A 47 -0.69 -6.86 5.39
C ARG A 47 0.12 -5.58 5.24
N VAL A 48 0.31 -5.13 4.01
CA VAL A 48 0.98 -3.87 3.70
C VAL A 48 -0.02 -2.85 3.21
N ASP A 49 0.20 -1.58 3.54
CA ASP A 49 -0.75 -0.51 3.23
C ASP A 49 -0.81 -0.24 1.73
N VAL A 50 0.33 -0.16 1.04
CA VAL A 50 0.41 -0.08 -0.42
C VAL A 50 1.49 -1.01 -0.94
N MET A 51 1.14 -1.83 -1.94
CA MET A 51 2.11 -2.53 -2.78
C MET A 51 2.10 -1.93 -4.19
N ALA A 52 3.29 -1.60 -4.68
CA ALA A 52 3.49 -1.05 -6.03
C ALA A 52 4.25 -2.06 -6.91
N LEU A 53 3.82 -2.21 -8.17
CA LEU A 53 4.45 -3.01 -9.20
C LEU A 53 4.99 -2.09 -10.29
N GLY A 54 6.32 -2.04 -10.42
CA GLY A 54 7.03 -1.27 -11.43
C GLY A 54 6.98 -1.92 -12.82
N PRO A 55 7.27 -1.16 -13.88
CA PRO A 55 7.15 -1.62 -15.27
C PRO A 55 8.13 -2.73 -15.65
N LYS A 56 9.18 -2.98 -14.85
CA LYS A 56 10.12 -4.10 -15.05
C LYS A 56 9.94 -5.20 -14.02
N GLY A 57 8.84 -5.17 -13.25
CA GLY A 57 8.51 -6.15 -12.23
C GLY A 57 9.13 -5.86 -10.86
N GLU A 58 9.59 -4.63 -10.62
CA GLU A 58 9.98 -4.15 -9.29
C GLU A 58 8.78 -4.19 -8.34
N ILE A 59 8.95 -4.61 -7.10
CA ILE A 59 7.89 -4.64 -6.08
C ILE A 59 8.30 -3.71 -4.95
N TRP A 60 7.50 -2.67 -4.71
CA TRP A 60 7.72 -1.76 -3.58
C TRP A 60 6.63 -1.96 -2.53
N VAL A 61 7.01 -1.86 -1.27
CA VAL A 61 6.09 -1.76 -0.13
C VAL A 61 6.16 -0.35 0.42
N VAL A 62 5.00 0.26 0.66
CA VAL A 62 4.88 1.56 1.31
C VAL A 62 3.92 1.42 2.49
N GLU A 63 4.41 1.74 3.68
CA GLU A 63 3.63 1.75 4.93
C GLU A 63 3.25 3.19 5.30
N CYS A 64 1.96 3.46 5.42
CA CYS A 64 1.40 4.79 5.63
C CYS A 64 1.18 5.05 7.12
N LYS A 65 2.05 5.86 7.74
CA LYS A 65 1.95 6.18 9.18
C LYS A 65 1.39 7.57 9.39
N SER A 66 0.14 7.61 9.82
CA SER A 66 -0.62 8.85 10.03
C SER A 66 -0.32 9.54 11.37
N SER A 67 0.42 8.88 12.26
CA SER A 67 0.84 9.46 13.55
C SER A 67 2.01 8.72 14.15
N ARG A 68 2.65 9.33 15.16
CA ARG A 68 3.70 8.66 15.94
C ARG A 68 3.23 7.36 16.59
N ALA A 69 1.98 7.34 17.08
CA ALA A 69 1.41 6.16 17.73
C ALA A 69 1.21 5.01 16.73
N ASP A 70 0.81 5.35 15.50
CA ASP A 70 0.70 4.42 14.38
C ASP A 70 2.05 3.74 14.08
N PHE A 71 3.10 4.54 13.93
CA PHE A 71 4.47 4.05 13.76
C PHE A 71 4.94 3.18 14.94
N GLN A 72 4.74 3.62 16.18
CA GLN A 72 5.15 2.88 17.37
C GLN A 72 4.43 1.52 17.54
N SER A 73 3.26 1.37 16.94
CA SER A 73 2.54 0.10 16.94
C SER A 73 3.13 -0.93 15.97
N ASP A 74 3.89 -0.49 14.97
CA ASP A 74 4.48 -1.33 13.93
C ASP A 74 5.85 -1.89 14.33
N GLN A 75 5.86 -2.65 15.43
CA GLN A 75 7.07 -3.15 16.09
C GLN A 75 7.82 -4.23 15.28
N LYS A 76 7.30 -4.66 14.13
CA LYS A 76 7.84 -5.76 13.32
C LYS A 76 7.92 -5.43 11.83
N TRP A 77 8.02 -4.14 11.51
CA TRP A 77 8.08 -3.66 10.14
C TRP A 77 9.21 -4.31 9.30
N GLU A 78 10.32 -4.68 9.94
CA GLU A 78 11.43 -5.42 9.29
C GLU A 78 10.97 -6.73 8.65
N GLY A 79 9.89 -7.34 9.16
CA GLY A 79 9.27 -8.53 8.59
C GLY A 79 8.69 -8.31 7.18
N TYR A 80 8.54 -7.07 6.73
CA TYR A 80 8.10 -6.73 5.37
C TYR A 80 9.26 -6.67 4.36
N LEU A 81 10.51 -6.53 4.81
CA LEU A 81 11.68 -6.37 3.92
C LEU A 81 11.84 -7.56 2.96
N ASP A 82 11.56 -8.78 3.44
CA ASP A 82 11.59 -10.01 2.64
C ASP A 82 10.54 -10.11 1.52
N TRP A 83 9.65 -9.11 1.41
CA TRP A 83 8.49 -9.09 0.51
C TRP A 83 8.50 -7.92 -0.49
N CYS A 84 9.60 -7.18 -0.59
CA CYS A 84 9.76 -6.07 -1.53
C CYS A 84 11.21 -5.94 -2.01
N ASP A 85 11.40 -5.25 -3.14
CA ASP A 85 12.72 -4.78 -3.55
C ASP A 85 13.13 -3.50 -2.82
N ARG A 86 12.13 -2.72 -2.41
CA ARG A 86 12.28 -1.42 -1.75
C ARG A 86 11.14 -1.21 -0.76
N TYR A 87 11.50 -0.75 0.43
CA TYR A 87 10.57 -0.46 1.51
C TYR A 87 10.57 1.03 1.83
N PHE A 88 9.38 1.63 1.89
CA PHE A 88 9.18 3.03 2.20
C PHE A 88 8.22 3.22 3.36
N TRP A 89 8.45 4.25 4.16
CA TRP A 89 7.40 4.88 4.94
C TRP A 89 6.75 5.99 4.11
N ALA A 90 5.45 6.18 4.26
CA ALA A 90 4.72 7.37 3.84
C ALA A 90 4.13 8.08 5.04
N VAL A 91 4.41 9.36 5.19
CA VAL A 91 3.92 10.21 6.29
C VAL A 91 3.52 11.58 5.75
N ASP A 92 2.76 12.36 6.52
CA ASP A 92 2.50 13.75 6.19
C ASP A 92 3.69 14.67 6.55
N LEU A 93 3.55 15.96 6.21
CA LEU A 93 4.58 16.98 6.46
C LEU A 93 4.79 17.28 7.96
N ASP A 94 3.78 17.01 8.79
CA ASP A 94 3.80 17.31 10.24
C ASP A 94 4.38 16.15 11.07
N PHE A 95 4.54 14.96 10.46
CA PHE A 95 5.15 13.82 11.10
C PHE A 95 6.64 14.06 11.39
N PRO A 96 7.14 13.76 12.61
CA PRO A 96 8.57 13.89 12.94
C PRO A 96 9.40 12.78 12.28
N SER A 97 9.77 13.01 11.02
CA SER A 97 10.42 12.01 10.15
C SER A 97 11.77 11.51 10.67
N GLU A 98 12.40 12.22 11.62
CA GLU A 98 13.64 11.80 12.29
C GLU A 98 13.45 10.57 13.18
N LEU A 99 12.20 10.21 13.50
CA LEU A 99 11.89 8.97 14.22
C LEU A 99 11.97 7.73 13.33
N LEU A 100 11.91 7.90 12.01
CA LEU A 100 11.89 6.79 11.06
C LEU A 100 13.32 6.26 10.85
N PRO A 101 13.50 4.94 10.66
CA PRO A 101 14.80 4.33 10.38
C PRO A 101 15.48 4.98 9.16
N ALA A 102 16.73 5.41 9.30
CA ALA A 102 17.44 6.17 8.26
C ALA A 102 17.71 5.36 6.99
N GLU A 103 17.79 4.04 7.12
CA GLU A 103 18.00 3.05 6.08
C GLU A 103 16.74 2.74 5.25
N SER A 104 15.57 3.22 5.69
CA SER A 104 14.31 3.04 4.94
C SER A 104 14.09 4.16 3.92
N GLY A 105 13.28 3.91 2.89
CA GLY A 105 12.77 4.98 2.04
C GLY A 105 11.77 5.87 2.77
N LEU A 106 11.64 7.11 2.31
CA LEU A 106 10.69 8.07 2.85
C LEU A 106 9.93 8.76 1.71
N ILE A 107 8.61 8.75 1.85
CA ILE A 107 7.66 9.47 1.03
C ILE A 107 6.92 10.46 1.93
N ILE A 108 6.84 11.71 1.51
CA ILE A 108 5.93 12.70 2.11
C ILE A 108 4.67 12.71 1.26
N ALA A 109 3.50 12.53 1.87
CA ALA A 109 2.24 12.37 1.15
C ALA A 109 1.09 13.13 1.82
N ASP A 110 0.08 13.45 1.03
CA ASP A 110 -1.23 13.88 1.50
C ASP A 110 -2.35 13.22 0.68
N GLY A 111 -3.59 13.71 0.79
CA GLY A 111 -4.72 13.17 0.03
C GLY A 111 -4.68 13.44 -1.47
N TYR A 112 -3.73 14.25 -1.93
CA TYR A 112 -3.68 14.80 -3.28
C TYR A 112 -2.52 14.26 -4.09
N ASP A 113 -1.33 14.19 -3.52
CA ASP A 113 -0.10 13.70 -4.17
C ASP A 113 0.92 13.19 -3.12
N ALA A 114 2.11 12.82 -3.58
CA ALA A 114 3.23 12.50 -2.73
C ALA A 114 4.58 12.87 -3.39
N GLU A 115 5.67 12.79 -2.63
CA GLU A 115 7.03 12.98 -3.11
C GLU A 115 7.99 12.01 -2.40
N ILE A 116 8.85 11.32 -3.16
CA ILE A 116 9.93 10.50 -2.62
C ILE A 116 11.09 11.42 -2.20
N VAL A 117 11.18 11.74 -0.92
CA VAL A 117 12.26 12.59 -0.36
C VAL A 117 13.51 11.80 0.00
N ARG A 118 13.38 10.48 0.22
CA ARG A 118 14.50 9.57 0.41
C ARG A 118 14.24 8.25 -0.31
N MET A 119 15.09 7.93 -1.27
CA MET A 119 15.00 6.65 -1.98
C MET A 119 15.43 5.50 -1.06
N ALA A 120 14.60 4.48 -0.95
CA ALA A 120 14.95 3.26 -0.22
C ALA A 120 16.15 2.55 -0.85
N PRO A 121 17.01 1.86 -0.09
CA PRO A 121 17.97 0.92 -0.66
C PRO A 121 17.27 -0.19 -1.43
N GLU A 122 17.98 -0.82 -2.36
CA GLU A 122 17.45 -1.93 -3.14
C GLU A 122 17.96 -3.26 -2.58
N ASP A 123 17.04 -4.12 -2.17
CA ASP A 123 17.32 -5.52 -1.84
C ASP A 123 16.44 -6.42 -2.71
N LYS A 124 17.01 -6.98 -3.78
CA LYS A 124 16.20 -7.62 -4.82
C LYS A 124 15.57 -8.91 -4.36
N LEU A 125 14.26 -9.01 -4.55
CA LEU A 125 13.53 -10.25 -4.37
C LEU A 125 14.06 -11.35 -5.30
N ALA A 126 14.21 -12.55 -4.73
CA ALA A 126 14.41 -13.78 -5.47
C ALA A 126 13.29 -13.98 -6.50
N GLY A 127 13.65 -14.48 -7.69
CA GLY A 127 12.72 -14.59 -8.82
C GLY A 127 11.46 -15.42 -8.52
N ALA A 128 11.57 -16.49 -7.74
CA ALA A 128 10.42 -17.30 -7.33
C ALA A 128 9.41 -16.50 -6.48
N ARG A 129 9.90 -15.69 -5.52
CA ARG A 129 9.06 -14.84 -4.67
C ARG A 129 8.43 -13.70 -5.47
N ARG A 130 9.21 -13.03 -6.31
CA ARG A 130 8.70 -12.00 -7.23
C ARG A 130 7.55 -12.53 -8.09
N ASN A 131 7.73 -13.69 -8.71
CA ASN A 131 6.69 -14.31 -9.55
C ASN A 131 5.43 -14.66 -8.75
N ALA A 132 5.57 -15.14 -7.51
CA ALA A 132 4.43 -15.42 -6.64
C ALA A 132 3.67 -14.15 -6.27
N LEU A 133 4.38 -13.09 -5.88
CA LEU A 133 3.79 -11.80 -5.51
C LEU A 133 3.09 -11.14 -6.69
N ILE A 134 3.68 -11.14 -7.89
CA ILE A 134 3.04 -10.58 -9.10
C ILE A 134 1.72 -11.30 -9.42
N ARG A 135 1.68 -12.64 -9.32
CA ARG A 135 0.42 -13.38 -9.54
C ARG A 135 -0.64 -13.03 -8.50
N LYS A 136 -0.24 -12.87 -7.24
CA LYS A 136 -1.15 -12.49 -6.15
C LYS A 136 -1.65 -11.05 -6.31
N PHE A 137 -0.77 -10.13 -6.66
CA PHE A 137 -1.08 -8.75 -7.03
C PHE A 137 -2.12 -8.70 -8.14
N ALA A 138 -1.88 -9.41 -9.25
CA ALA A 138 -2.80 -9.47 -10.38
C ALA A 138 -4.18 -10.03 -9.98
N THR A 139 -4.19 -11.08 -9.14
CA THR A 139 -5.43 -11.68 -8.64
C THR A 139 -6.22 -10.72 -7.76
N HIS A 140 -5.57 -10.05 -6.80
CA HIS A 140 -6.24 -9.06 -5.94
C HIS A 140 -6.78 -7.89 -6.76
N ALA A 141 -5.97 -7.33 -7.66
CA ALA A 141 -6.39 -6.21 -8.50
C ALA A 141 -7.61 -6.56 -9.38
N ALA A 142 -7.58 -7.73 -10.03
CA ALA A 142 -8.70 -8.21 -10.84
C ALA A 142 -9.97 -8.46 -10.01
N ARG A 143 -9.84 -9.07 -8.82
CA ARG A 143 -10.97 -9.31 -7.92
C ARG A 143 -11.62 -8.01 -7.44
N ARG A 144 -10.82 -7.02 -7.03
CA ARG A 144 -11.33 -5.72 -6.60
C ARG A 144 -12.00 -4.97 -7.73
N LEU A 145 -11.41 -4.95 -8.91
CA LEU A 145 -12.05 -4.34 -10.09
C LEU A 145 -13.37 -5.05 -10.42
N HIS A 146 -13.42 -6.38 -10.37
CA HIS A 146 -14.65 -7.11 -10.62
C HIS A 146 -15.72 -6.79 -9.60
N ALA A 147 -15.41 -6.78 -8.30
CA ALA A 147 -16.36 -6.42 -7.25
C ALA A 147 -16.89 -4.98 -7.38
N LEU A 148 -16.07 -4.05 -7.89
CA LEU A 148 -16.52 -2.69 -8.21
C LEU A 148 -17.44 -2.65 -9.44
N ARG A 149 -17.19 -3.51 -10.44
CA ARG A 149 -17.95 -3.57 -11.70
C ARG A 149 -19.24 -4.36 -11.59
N ASP A 150 -19.27 -5.36 -10.70
CA ASP A 150 -20.40 -6.25 -10.45
C ASP A 150 -20.55 -6.47 -8.92
N PRO A 151 -21.13 -5.49 -8.20
CA PRO A 151 -21.33 -5.60 -6.76
C PRO A 151 -22.31 -6.71 -6.35
N GLU A 152 -23.20 -7.12 -7.25
CA GLU A 152 -24.22 -8.14 -7.00
C GLU A 152 -23.67 -9.57 -7.02
N ALA A 153 -22.52 -9.79 -7.66
CA ALA A 153 -21.82 -11.08 -7.62
C ALA A 153 -21.37 -11.49 -6.20
N GLN A 154 -21.32 -10.54 -5.26
CA GLN A 154 -20.97 -10.78 -3.84
C GLN A 154 -19.66 -11.58 -3.63
N LEU A 155 -18.73 -11.47 -4.58
CA LEU A 155 -17.42 -12.13 -4.48
C LEU A 155 -16.52 -11.39 -3.51
N SER A 156 -15.73 -12.15 -2.72
CA SER A 156 -14.74 -11.53 -1.84
C SER A 156 -13.63 -10.87 -2.66
N ALA A 157 -13.51 -9.54 -2.51
CA ALA A 157 -12.45 -8.74 -3.10
C ALA A 157 -11.12 -8.80 -2.32
N TRP A 158 -11.12 -9.46 -1.16
CA TRP A 158 -10.05 -9.42 -0.15
C TRP A 158 -9.55 -10.81 0.25
N ALA A 159 -9.98 -11.86 -0.46
CA ALA A 159 -9.51 -13.24 -0.30
C ALA A 159 -8.28 -13.55 -1.16
#